data_AF-A0A6G1R7N4-F1
#
_entry.id   AF-A0A6G1R7N4-F1
#
_cell.length_a   1.000
_cell.length_b   1.000
_cell.length_c   1.000
_cell.angle_alpha   90.00
_cell.angle_beta   90.00
_cell.angle_gamma   90.00
#
_symmetry.space_group_name_H-M   'P 1'
#
loop_
_entity.id
_entity.type
_entity.pdbx_description
1 polymer ?
#
loop_
_entity_poly.entity_id
_entity_poly.type
_entity_poly.pdbx_seq_one_letter_code
_entity_poly.pdbx_strand_id
1 'polypeptide(L)'
;GGSGLHRSIYSQSQQQYQYPASSQGGCMEIQELASKRVDIQKKRFYLDVKQSSRGRFLKIAEVWIGRGRQDNIRKSKLTLSLSVAAELKDCLGDFIEHYAHLGLKGGHGHRHEHSNGKEQHPRRRQQLPPPSP
;
A
#
# COMPACT_ATOMS: atom_id res chain seq x y z
N GLY A 1 -35.87 6.70 -39.10
CA GLY A 1 -34.44 6.38 -39.25
C GLY A 1 -33.66 7.68 -39.19
N GLY A 2 -32.55 7.83 -38.50
CA GLY A 2 -31.58 6.85 -38.03
C GLY A 2 -30.21 7.44 -38.33
N SER A 3 -29.56 8.00 -37.31
CA SER A 3 -28.12 8.34 -37.24
C SER A 3 -27.93 9.11 -35.91
N GLY A 4 -27.34 8.56 -34.86
CA GLY A 4 -26.02 7.94 -34.84
C GLY A 4 -24.97 9.01 -34.50
N LEU A 5 -25.10 9.69 -33.36
CA LEU A 5 -24.07 10.61 -32.86
C LEU A 5 -23.38 9.98 -31.65
N HIS A 6 -22.45 9.08 -31.95
CA HIS A 6 -21.38 8.70 -31.04
C HIS A 6 -20.27 9.74 -31.20
N ARG A 7 -20.15 10.69 -30.26
CA ARG A 7 -18.95 11.52 -30.14
C ARG A 7 -18.44 11.45 -28.71
N SER A 8 -17.41 10.63 -28.58
CA SER A 8 -16.47 10.48 -27.48
C SER A 8 -16.33 11.73 -26.60
N ILE A 9 -16.88 11.69 -25.38
CA ILE A 9 -16.59 12.65 -24.30
C ILE A 9 -15.52 12.02 -23.40
N TYR A 10 -14.35 11.76 -23.97
CA TYR A 10 -13.13 11.53 -23.19
C TYR A 10 -12.00 12.29 -23.86
N SER A 11 -12.02 13.63 -23.73
CA SER A 11 -10.77 14.38 -23.73
C SER A 11 -10.11 14.14 -22.37
N GLN A 12 -9.54 12.95 -22.21
CA GLN A 12 -8.61 12.68 -21.14
C GLN A 12 -7.36 13.45 -21.50
N SER A 13 -7.19 14.63 -20.90
CA SER A 13 -5.91 15.31 -20.86
C SER A 13 -4.91 14.36 -20.18
N GLN A 14 -4.18 13.62 -21.01
CA GLN A 14 -2.94 13.00 -20.60
C GLN A 14 -1.99 14.15 -20.28
N GLN A 15 -2.07 14.68 -19.06
CA GLN A 15 -0.91 15.29 -18.42
C GLN A 15 0.05 14.15 -18.16
N GLN A 16 0.76 13.80 -19.23
CA GLN A 16 2.03 13.12 -19.21
C GLN A 16 2.86 13.90 -18.19
N TYR A 17 3.14 13.27 -17.06
CA TYR A 17 4.13 13.77 -16.12
C TYR A 17 5.50 13.62 -16.79
N GLN A 18 5.73 14.49 -17.77
CA GLN A 18 7.03 14.76 -18.34
C GLN A 18 7.81 15.38 -17.18
N TYR A 19 8.68 14.58 -16.57
CA TYR A 19 9.79 15.15 -15.83
C TYR A 19 10.44 16.15 -16.78
N PRO A 20 10.67 17.41 -16.36
CA PRO A 20 11.50 18.29 -17.16
C PRO A 20 12.83 17.56 -17.31
N ALA A 21 13.10 17.07 -18.52
CA ALA A 21 14.44 16.71 -18.92
C ALA A 21 15.24 17.97 -18.63
N SER A 22 16.12 17.87 -17.63
CA SER A 22 16.92 19.00 -17.19
C SER A 22 17.69 19.46 -18.41
N SER A 23 17.32 20.64 -18.88
CA SER A 23 17.98 21.37 -19.95
C SER A 23 19.49 21.28 -19.80
N GLN A 24 20.14 20.89 -20.90
CA GLN A 24 21.58 20.97 -21.11
C GLN A 24 22.15 22.24 -20.46
N GLY A 25 23.11 22.04 -19.55
CA GLY A 25 23.76 23.13 -18.84
C GLY A 25 24.75 22.60 -17.80
N GLY A 26 25.88 22.09 -18.27
CA GLY A 26 27.15 21.95 -17.55
C GLY A 26 27.10 21.61 -16.04
N CYS A 27 26.89 20.34 -15.71
CA CYS A 27 27.24 19.79 -14.39
C CYS A 27 27.25 18.26 -14.53
N MET A 28 28.42 17.63 -14.35
CA MET A 28 28.68 16.17 -14.27
C MET A 28 27.42 15.30 -14.47
N GLU A 29 27.27 14.72 -15.66
CA GLU A 29 26.08 13.99 -16.10
C GLU A 29 25.68 12.91 -15.07
N ILE A 30 24.63 13.19 -14.30
CA ILE A 30 24.05 12.19 -13.41
C ILE A 30 23.29 11.21 -14.31
N GLN A 31 23.87 10.03 -14.52
CA GLN A 31 23.24 8.97 -15.30
C GLN A 31 22.11 8.32 -14.51
N GLU A 32 20.94 8.19 -15.12
CA GLU A 32 19.83 7.40 -14.59
C GLU A 32 20.07 5.92 -14.92
N LEU A 33 20.08 5.06 -13.90
CA LEU A 33 20.34 3.64 -14.07
C LEU A 33 19.05 2.82 -14.04
N ALA A 34 18.15 3.14 -13.11
CA ALA A 34 16.86 2.47 -12.98
C ALA A 34 15.88 3.36 -12.23
N SER A 35 14.58 3.19 -12.54
CA SER A 35 13.49 3.87 -11.86
C SER A 35 12.35 2.91 -11.57
N LYS A 36 11.76 3.00 -10.38
CA LYS A 36 10.54 2.29 -10.00
C LYS A 36 9.56 3.25 -9.38
N ARG A 37 8.29 3.09 -9.73
CA ARG A 37 7.17 3.76 -9.07
C ARG A 37 6.39 2.77 -8.23
N VAL A 38 6.00 3.21 -7.03
CA VAL A 38 5.13 2.47 -6.12
C VAL A 38 3.99 3.37 -5.68
N ASP A 39 2.76 2.96 -5.91
CA ASP A 39 1.58 3.67 -5.42
C ASP A 39 1.08 2.96 -4.15
N ILE A 40 0.96 3.70 -3.04
CA ILE A 40 0.49 3.18 -1.75
C ILE A 40 -0.55 4.16 -1.21
N GLN A 41 -1.78 3.70 -0.99
CA GLN A 41 -2.91 4.53 -0.56
C GLN A 41 -3.09 5.77 -1.49
N LYS A 42 -3.02 6.99 -0.95
CA LYS A 42 -3.11 8.25 -1.70
C LYS A 42 -1.72 8.86 -1.99
N LYS A 43 -0.67 8.06 -1.93
CA LYS A 43 0.72 8.46 -2.12
C LYS A 43 1.37 7.70 -3.27
N ARG A 44 2.28 8.38 -3.96
CA ARG A 44 3.13 7.85 -5.02
C ARG A 44 4.58 8.03 -4.62
N PHE A 45 5.33 6.95 -4.65
CA PHE A 45 6.75 6.91 -4.37
C PHE A 45 7.50 6.67 -5.67
N TYR A 46 8.54 7.45 -5.91
CA TYR A 46 9.47 7.28 -7.02
C TYR A 46 10.84 6.93 -6.44
N LEU A 47 11.41 5.82 -6.88
CA LEU A 47 12.70 5.29 -6.46
C LEU A 47 13.62 5.27 -7.67
N ASP A 48 14.61 6.16 -7.69
CA ASP A 48 15.55 6.31 -8.80
C ASP A 48 16.96 5.94 -8.35
N VAL A 49 17.55 4.92 -8.97
CA VAL A 49 18.99 4.62 -8.85
C VAL A 49 19.72 5.42 -9.90
N LYS A 50 20.71 6.20 -9.46
CA LYS A 50 21.48 7.10 -10.32
C LYS A 50 22.97 6.98 -10.06
N GLN A 51 23.78 7.39 -11.02
CA GLN A 51 25.24 7.43 -10.90
C GLN A 51 25.74 8.86 -11.11
N SER A 52 26.56 9.32 -10.18
CA SER A 52 27.32 10.57 -10.30
C SER A 52 28.81 10.28 -10.32
N SER A 53 29.65 11.30 -10.50
CA SER A 53 31.11 11.18 -10.34
C SER A 53 31.56 10.69 -8.96
N ARG A 54 30.70 10.83 -7.92
CA ARG A 54 30.96 10.36 -6.55
C ARG A 54 30.50 8.92 -6.29
N GLY A 55 29.93 8.26 -7.29
CA GLY A 55 29.37 6.91 -7.18
C GLY A 55 27.85 6.86 -7.32
N ARG A 56 27.30 5.68 -7.01
CA ARG A 56 25.87 5.35 -7.17
C ARG A 56 25.06 5.70 -5.92
N PHE A 57 23.85 6.17 -6.14
CA PHE A 57 22.94 6.57 -5.07
C PHE A 57 21.48 6.25 -5.43
N LEU A 58 20.65 6.14 -4.41
CA LEU A 58 19.21 5.97 -4.51
C LEU A 58 18.52 7.29 -4.11
N LYS A 59 17.58 7.75 -4.92
CA LYS A 59 16.71 8.89 -4.63
C LYS A 59 15.28 8.41 -4.48
N ILE A 60 14.65 8.72 -3.36
CA ILE A 60 13.25 8.40 -3.06
C ILE A 60 12.47 9.71 -2.98
N ALA A 61 11.37 9.82 -3.72
CA ALA A 61 10.47 10.97 -3.65
C ALA A 61 9.04 10.52 -3.38
N GLU A 62 8.38 11.15 -2.41
CA GLU A 62 6.97 10.95 -2.08
C GLU A 62 6.11 12.10 -2.65
N VAL A 63 4.99 11.74 -3.28
CA VAL A 63 4.02 12.67 -3.84
C VAL A 63 2.60 12.26 -3.42
N TRP A 64 1.83 13.18 -2.86
CA TRP A 64 0.41 12.97 -2.57
C TRP A 64 -0.43 13.12 -3.85
N ILE A 65 -1.41 12.23 -4.06
CA ILE A 65 -2.23 12.16 -5.29
C ILE A 65 -3.70 12.62 -5.06
N GLY A 66 -4.10 12.95 -3.84
CA GLY A 66 -5.48 13.34 -3.53
C GLY A 66 -5.86 14.72 -4.06
N ARG A 67 -7.02 14.84 -4.72
CA ARG A 67 -7.61 16.13 -5.15
C ARG A 67 -8.07 16.95 -3.94
N GLY A 68 -7.87 18.27 -3.98
CA GLY A 68 -8.42 19.21 -2.98
C GLY A 68 -7.41 19.80 -1.99
N ARG A 69 -6.16 19.35 -2.00
CA ARG A 69 -5.04 20.00 -1.32
C ARG A 69 -4.35 20.95 -2.30
N GLN A 70 -4.72 22.23 -2.27
CA GLN A 70 -4.01 23.30 -3.00
C GLN A 70 -2.54 23.39 -2.54
N ASP A 71 -2.22 22.82 -1.36
CA ASP A 71 -0.89 22.55 -0.84
C ASP A 71 -0.25 21.31 -1.49
N ASN A 72 0.18 21.44 -2.76
CA ASN A 72 1.22 20.60 -3.36
C ASN A 72 2.60 20.75 -2.65
N ILE A 73 2.64 21.03 -1.35
CA ILE A 73 3.72 21.77 -0.67
C ILE A 73 4.65 20.87 0.16
N ARG A 74 4.37 19.57 0.33
CA ARG A 74 5.33 18.66 0.99
C ARG A 74 5.67 17.47 0.11
N LYS A 75 6.52 17.72 -0.87
CA LYS A 75 7.27 16.65 -1.55
C LYS A 75 8.40 16.25 -0.62
N SER A 76 8.24 15.13 0.09
CA SER A 76 9.32 14.55 0.87
C SER A 76 10.30 13.87 -0.08
N LYS A 77 11.60 14.15 0.09
CA LYS A 77 12.66 13.56 -0.72
C LYS A 77 13.80 13.10 0.16
N LEU A 78 14.27 11.90 -0.11
CA LEU A 78 15.44 11.30 0.52
C LEU A 78 16.45 10.90 -0.56
N THR A 79 17.73 11.12 -0.31
CA THR A 79 18.83 10.64 -1.17
C THR A 79 19.79 9.87 -0.28
N LEU A 80 20.11 8.64 -0.65
CA LEU A 80 20.95 7.73 0.13
C LEU A 80 22.05 7.13 -0.76
N SER A 81 23.20 6.79 -0.19
CA SER A 81 24.13 5.86 -0.84
C SER A 81 23.47 4.49 -0.99
N LEU A 82 23.97 3.66 -1.90
CA LEU A 82 23.48 2.29 -2.03
C LEU A 82 23.75 1.42 -0.79
N SER A 83 24.80 1.71 -0.01
CA SER A 83 25.08 1.01 1.24
C SER A 83 23.97 1.25 2.28
N VAL A 84 23.64 2.52 2.52
CA VAL A 84 22.57 2.89 3.46
C VAL A 84 21.21 2.43 2.94
N ALA A 85 21.00 2.36 1.62
CA ALA A 85 19.78 1.80 1.05
C ALA A 85 19.62 0.30 1.33
N ALA A 86 20.72 -0.46 1.36
CA ALA A 86 20.70 -1.88 1.73
C ALA A 86 20.32 -2.05 3.22
N GLU A 87 20.92 -1.26 4.11
CA GLU A 87 20.55 -1.24 5.53
C GLU A 87 19.08 -0.84 5.73
N LEU A 88 18.60 0.18 5.00
CA LEU A 88 17.19 0.58 5.03
C LEU A 88 16.26 -0.56 4.61
N LYS A 89 16.62 -1.33 3.58
CA LYS A 89 15.83 -2.49 3.13
C LYS A 89 15.72 -3.51 4.26
N ASP A 90 16.81 -3.80 4.96
CA ASP A 90 16.82 -4.79 6.04
C ASP A 90 15.98 -4.29 7.23
N CYS A 91 16.16 -3.04 7.65
CA CYS A 91 15.31 -2.41 8.68
C CYS A 91 13.81 -2.41 8.32
N LEU A 92 13.46 -2.21 7.05
CA LEU A 92 12.08 -2.29 6.59
C LEU A 92 11.55 -3.73 6.63
N GLY A 93 12.40 -4.72 6.37
CA GLY A 93 12.06 -6.14 6.53
C GLY A 93 11.68 -6.46 7.96
N ASP A 94 12.55 -6.11 8.92
CA ASP A 94 12.31 -6.31 10.35
C ASP A 94 11.03 -5.60 10.82
N PHE A 95 10.78 -4.38 10.32
CA PHE A 95 9.58 -3.61 10.64
C PHE A 95 8.31 -4.29 10.13
N ILE A 96 8.34 -4.86 8.92
CA ILE A 96 7.21 -5.59 8.33
C ILE A 96 6.92 -6.85 9.16
N GLU A 97 7.94 -7.62 9.50
CA GLU A 97 7.79 -8.83 10.33
C GLU A 97 7.22 -8.48 11.70
N HIS A 98 7.71 -7.43 12.35
CA HIS A 98 7.15 -6.96 13.62
C HIS A 98 5.67 -6.57 13.50
N TYR A 99 5.30 -5.83 12.44
CA TYR A 99 3.91 -5.41 12.22
C TYR A 99 2.97 -6.59 11.96
N ALA A 100 3.42 -7.62 11.25
CA ALA A 100 2.64 -8.85 11.03
C ALA A 100 2.27 -9.53 12.35
N HIS A 101 3.19 -9.57 13.31
CA HIS A 101 2.94 -10.14 14.64
C HIS A 101 2.00 -9.26 15.51
N LEU A 102 1.97 -7.95 15.30
CA LEU A 102 1.00 -7.07 15.97
C LEU A 102 -0.43 -7.32 15.47
N GLY A 103 -0.61 -7.56 14.17
CA GLY A 103 -1.91 -7.85 13.55
C GLY A 103 -2.56 -9.16 14.00
N LEU A 104 -1.77 -10.13 14.48
CA LEU A 104 -2.25 -11.44 14.93
C LEU A 104 -2.56 -11.50 16.44
N LYS A 105 -2.09 -10.54 17.24
CA LYS A 105 -2.40 -10.49 18.69
C LYS A 105 -3.74 -9.84 19.03
N GLY A 106 -4.45 -9.29 18.04
CA GLY A 106 -5.79 -8.69 18.20
C GLY A 106 -6.96 -9.68 18.08
N GLY A 107 -6.73 -10.92 17.67
CA GLY A 107 -7.79 -11.92 17.48
C GLY A 107 -7.28 -13.33 17.78
N HIS A 108 -7.76 -13.92 18.87
CA HIS A 108 -7.36 -15.18 19.51
C HIS A 108 -6.16 -15.08 20.46
N GLY A 109 -6.30 -15.24 21.78
CA GLY A 109 -7.45 -15.59 22.59
C GLY A 109 -6.97 -16.03 23.98
N HIS A 110 -7.80 -15.90 25.00
CA HIS A 110 -7.83 -16.80 26.15
C HIS A 110 -9.10 -16.51 26.98
N ARG A 111 -10.17 -17.26 26.74
CA ARG A 111 -11.13 -17.58 27.81
C ARG A 111 -11.29 -19.09 27.84
N HIS A 112 -10.32 -19.70 28.50
CA HIS A 112 -10.46 -21.03 29.06
C HIS A 112 -11.31 -20.93 30.34
N GLU A 113 -12.02 -22.01 30.62
CA GLU A 113 -12.77 -22.35 31.83
C GLU A 113 -14.11 -21.65 32.15
N HIS A 114 -15.18 -22.45 32.15
CA HIS A 114 -15.71 -22.98 33.42
C HIS A 114 -16.41 -24.33 33.16
N SER A 115 -15.81 -25.38 33.72
CA SER A 115 -16.49 -26.64 34.02
C SER A 115 -17.14 -26.51 35.39
N ASN A 116 -18.47 -26.55 35.51
CA ASN A 116 -19.16 -27.16 36.67
C ASN A 116 -20.70 -27.13 36.52
N GLY A 117 -21.38 -28.16 37.03
CA GLY A 117 -22.80 -28.06 37.42
C GLY A 117 -23.70 -29.20 36.96
N LYS A 118 -23.65 -30.34 37.67
CA LYS A 118 -24.72 -31.34 37.72
C LYS A 118 -25.96 -30.75 38.39
N GLU A 119 -27.17 -31.01 37.86
CA GLU A 119 -28.44 -31.31 38.56
C GLU A 119 -29.58 -31.39 37.53
N GLN A 120 -30.06 -32.58 37.16
CA GLN A 120 -31.27 -33.25 37.69
C GLN A 120 -32.58 -32.46 37.58
N HIS A 121 -33.44 -32.84 36.63
CA HIS A 121 -34.86 -33.08 36.91
C HIS A 121 -35.53 -33.94 35.82
N PRO A 122 -36.26 -35.02 36.18
CA PRO A 122 -37.05 -35.80 35.23
C PRO A 122 -38.47 -35.23 35.14
N ARG A 123 -39.02 -35.09 33.93
CA ARG A 123 -40.48 -35.13 33.74
C ARG A 123 -40.84 -36.15 32.69
N ARG A 124 -41.45 -37.21 33.20
CA ARG A 124 -42.05 -38.34 32.51
C ARG A 124 -43.31 -37.85 31.76
N ARG A 125 -43.38 -38.24 30.49
CA ARG A 125 -44.56 -38.77 29.78
C ARG A 125 -45.68 -37.78 29.38
N GLN A 126 -45.89 -37.66 28.07
CA GLN A 126 -47.00 -38.35 27.39
C GLN A 126 -46.75 -38.40 25.87
N GLN A 127 -46.74 -39.63 25.35
CA GLN A 127 -46.78 -39.96 23.93
C GLN A 127 -48.21 -39.76 23.43
N LEU A 128 -48.39 -39.08 22.29
CA LEU A 128 -49.51 -39.32 21.36
C LEU A 128 -48.94 -39.31 19.93
N PRO A 129 -49.40 -40.22 19.04
CA PRO A 129 -48.77 -40.52 17.75
C PRO A 129 -49.15 -39.53 16.64
N PRO A 130 -48.41 -39.51 15.51
CA PRO A 130 -48.70 -38.65 14.37
C PRO A 130 -49.88 -39.18 13.54
N PRO A 131 -50.70 -38.32 12.92
CA PRO A 131 -51.56 -38.75 11.83
C PRO A 131 -50.78 -38.79 10.50
N SER A 132 -51.08 -39.80 9.69
CA SER A 132 -50.70 -39.96 8.29
C SER A 132 -51.94 -40.49 7.55
N PRO A 133 -52.03 -40.46 6.21
CA PRO A 133 -51.18 -39.82 5.20
C PRO A 133 -51.77 -38.53 4.61
#